data_AF-A0A2T6F8P3-F1
#
_entry.id   AF-A0A2T6F8P3-F1
#
_cell.length_a   1.000
_cell.length_b   1.000
_cell.length_c   1.000
_cell.angle_alpha   90.00
_cell.angle_beta   90.00
_cell.angle_gamma   90.00
#
_symmetry.space_group_name_H-M   'P 1'
#
loop_
_entity.id
_entity.type
_entity.pdbx_description
1 polymer ?
#
loop_
_entity_poly.entity_id
_entity_poly.type
_entity_poly.pdbx_seq_one_letter_code
_entity_poly.pdbx_strand_id
1 'polypeptide(L)'
;MIKYPENLDLRRLVRFSADSGTIWLGENRMLLLHSAALSSLRKELINSVGSEATRRIFTRMGHASGTRDAELAKKIRGSQNLIDAFVVGPQLHMLEGSVQVTPLKVEMDIPTGTFHGEFRWDNSWEAEAHVNAFGPQQDPVCWMLLGYASGYTSAFMGRFILFKEEQCIACGSSHCMIVGKPLEEWTDAAEHAVYYEADAVVSRLLELTTQVDMLRSTLEQQRQTESMIGSSPAFQRAYELVTKAATTSVSVLLTGETGVGKERFARALHQTSGRANGPFVAVNCAALPHDLVESELFGVEKGAYTGAHATRIGKFERAEGGTLFLDEIGELPLAAQAKILRVLQEGEIEHLGDDKTRKVNVRIVAATNVELQAAVKNGKFRADLFYRLNVYPIVIPPLRERTLDIPPMVTAMMEKFGTLHNKRVTGITDKAMKALTAYQWPGNVRELENMIERGIILAPQDGWIELDQLFPSLNAPDEMAASISDSGSLEEKRPPEQAHLCDAFLATGLSLDEVETMLLTEAVERSSGNLAGAARMLGMTRPQLTYRLKRNQDANLPKE
;
A
#
# COMPACT_ATOMS: atom_id res chain seq x y z
N MET A 1 25.55 28.88 48.70
CA MET A 1 24.21 29.27 48.25
C MET A 1 24.33 30.46 47.33
N ILE A 2 23.88 30.31 46.09
CA ILE A 2 23.82 31.43 45.13
C ILE A 2 22.68 32.33 45.60
N LYS A 3 22.97 33.59 45.90
CA LYS A 3 21.95 34.57 46.27
C LYS A 3 21.37 35.19 45.02
N TYR A 4 20.04 35.23 44.94
CA TYR A 4 19.38 35.95 43.85
C TYR A 4 19.67 37.45 43.93
N PRO A 5 19.98 38.11 42.81
CA PRO A 5 19.98 39.57 42.74
C PRO A 5 18.56 40.12 42.95
N GLU A 6 18.44 41.41 43.25
CA GLU A 6 17.14 42.08 43.30
C GLU A 6 16.36 41.87 41.98
N ASN A 7 15.04 41.72 42.06
CA ASN A 7 14.17 41.40 40.92
C ASN A 7 13.24 42.55 40.51
N LEU A 8 13.54 43.78 40.95
CA LEU A 8 12.71 44.95 40.64
C LEU A 8 12.65 45.23 39.14
N ASP A 9 13.77 45.01 38.44
CA ASP A 9 13.87 45.07 36.99
C ASP A 9 12.93 44.07 36.30
N LEU A 10 12.87 42.81 36.76
CA LEU A 10 11.98 41.78 36.22
C LEU A 10 10.51 42.12 36.49
N ARG A 11 10.18 42.56 37.71
CA ARG A 11 8.80 42.93 38.08
C ARG A 11 8.26 44.08 37.24
N ARG A 12 9.10 45.05 36.85
CA ARG A 12 8.72 46.17 35.97
C ARG A 12 8.38 45.76 34.54
N LEU A 13 8.77 44.55 34.13
CA LEU A 13 8.42 44.01 32.82
C LEU A 13 6.98 43.52 32.76
N VAL A 14 6.37 43.24 33.91
CA VAL A 14 4.97 42.83 33.98
C VAL A 14 4.10 44.08 33.87
N ARG A 15 3.31 44.17 32.80
CA ARG A 15 2.40 45.29 32.54
C ARG A 15 0.98 44.78 32.40
N PHE A 16 0.07 45.34 33.19
CA PHE A 16 -1.36 45.08 33.12
C PHE A 16 -2.04 46.28 32.45
N SER A 17 -2.80 46.02 31.40
CA SER A 17 -3.63 47.02 30.71
C SER A 17 -5.07 46.54 30.74
N ALA A 18 -5.84 47.07 31.70
CA ALA A 18 -7.26 46.75 31.84
C ALA A 18 -8.06 47.21 30.61
N ASP A 19 -7.76 48.40 30.08
CA ASP A 19 -8.46 48.99 28.94
C ASP A 19 -8.36 48.14 27.67
N SER A 20 -7.22 47.47 27.45
CA SER A 20 -7.02 46.57 26.31
C SER A 20 -7.26 45.10 26.65
N GLY A 21 -7.51 44.76 27.92
CA GLY A 21 -7.63 43.37 28.39
C GLY A 21 -6.32 42.58 28.26
N THR A 22 -5.16 43.24 28.35
CA THR A 22 -3.85 42.61 28.13
C THR A 22 -2.92 42.62 29.35
N ILE A 23 -2.13 41.55 29.46
CA ILE A 23 -1.03 41.34 30.39
C ILE A 23 0.18 41.02 29.54
N TRP A 24 1.29 41.71 29.81
CA TRP A 24 2.54 41.57 29.08
C TRP A 24 3.68 41.30 30.06
N LEU A 25 4.63 40.47 29.65
CA LEU A 25 5.94 40.31 30.28
C LEU A 25 7.00 40.69 29.25
N GLY A 26 7.48 41.93 29.31
CA GLY A 26 8.31 42.48 28.23
C GLY A 26 7.52 42.54 26.91
N GLU A 27 7.98 41.81 25.90
CA GLU A 27 7.33 41.69 24.59
C GLU A 27 6.39 40.47 24.48
N ASN A 28 6.34 39.63 25.53
CA ASN A 28 5.54 38.41 25.52
C ASN A 28 4.13 38.69 26.06
N ARG A 29 3.11 38.26 25.30
CA ARG A 29 1.71 38.30 25.73
C ARG A 29 1.47 37.18 26.75
N MET A 30 0.98 37.54 27.92
CA MET A 30 0.72 36.62 29.04
C MET A 30 -0.78 36.47 29.31
N LEU A 31 -1.16 35.34 29.92
CA LEU A 31 -2.50 35.09 30.44
C LEU A 31 -2.41 34.74 31.92
N LEU A 32 -3.37 35.23 32.72
CA LEU A 32 -3.51 34.84 34.12
C LEU A 32 -4.63 33.80 34.21
N LEU A 33 -4.27 32.57 34.56
CA LEU A 33 -5.18 31.43 34.63
C LEU A 33 -5.22 30.86 36.05
N HIS A 34 -6.37 30.31 36.45
CA HIS A 34 -6.49 29.60 37.73
C HIS A 34 -5.73 28.26 37.68
N SER A 35 -4.95 27.97 38.73
CA SER A 35 -4.27 26.66 38.89
C SER A 35 -5.25 25.49 38.85
N ALA A 36 -6.45 25.65 39.42
CA ALA A 36 -7.51 24.65 39.37
C ALA A 36 -7.99 24.34 37.94
N ALA A 37 -8.03 25.33 37.04
CA ALA A 37 -8.40 25.12 35.65
C ALA A 37 -7.32 24.31 34.90
N LEU A 38 -6.04 24.62 35.14
CA LEU A 38 -4.92 23.84 34.62
C LEU A 38 -4.90 22.41 35.20
N SER A 39 -5.22 22.26 36.48
CA SER A 39 -5.40 20.95 37.12
C SER A 39 -6.52 20.14 36.46
N SER A 40 -7.65 20.78 36.13
CA SER A 40 -8.75 20.11 35.41
C SER A 40 -8.34 19.68 34.01
N LEU A 41 -7.65 20.56 33.26
CA LEU A 41 -7.13 20.23 31.94
C LEU A 41 -6.17 19.03 32.00
N ARG A 42 -5.25 19.04 32.96
CA ARG A 42 -4.36 17.90 33.21
C ARG A 42 -5.14 16.62 33.46
N LYS A 43 -6.19 16.68 34.29
CA LYS A 43 -7.03 15.51 34.59
C LYS A 43 -7.74 14.96 33.36
N GLU A 44 -8.34 15.84 32.56
CA GLU A 44 -9.00 15.46 31.32
C GLU A 44 -8.03 14.82 30.32
N LEU A 45 -6.82 15.37 30.18
CA LEU A 45 -5.79 14.79 29.31
C LEU A 45 -5.33 13.42 29.80
N ILE A 46 -5.06 13.25 31.10
CA ILE A 46 -4.65 11.96 31.66
C ILE A 46 -5.75 10.91 31.41
N ASN A 47 -7.01 11.27 31.61
CA ASN A 47 -8.13 10.37 31.36
C ASN A 47 -8.33 10.04 29.87
N SER A 48 -8.03 10.98 28.98
CA SER A 48 -8.30 10.85 27.54
C SER A 48 -7.17 10.16 26.77
N VAL A 49 -5.92 10.56 27.02
CA VAL A 49 -4.75 10.10 26.25
C VAL A 49 -3.71 9.36 27.10
N GLY A 50 -3.97 9.20 28.40
CA GLY A 50 -3.07 8.54 29.34
C GLY A 50 -1.99 9.47 29.92
N SER A 51 -1.36 9.01 31.01
CA SER A 51 -0.35 9.78 31.75
C SER A 51 0.87 10.12 30.90
N GLU A 52 1.40 9.15 30.15
CA GLU A 52 2.61 9.32 29.35
C GLU A 52 2.46 10.36 28.23
N ALA A 53 1.37 10.30 27.46
CA ALA A 53 1.10 11.29 26.41
C ALA A 53 0.83 12.68 27.01
N THR A 54 0.13 12.73 28.15
CA THR A 54 -0.12 13.99 28.85
C THR A 54 1.18 14.61 29.35
N ARG A 55 2.08 13.80 29.92
CA ARG A 55 3.43 14.21 30.32
C ARG A 55 4.19 14.84 29.15
N ARG A 56 4.19 14.21 27.97
CA ARG A 56 4.80 14.79 26.74
C ARG A 56 4.25 16.17 26.42
N ILE A 57 2.92 16.32 26.44
CA ILE A 57 2.25 17.60 26.13
C ILE A 57 2.70 18.70 27.11
N PHE A 58 2.63 18.43 28.41
CA PHE A 58 3.01 19.41 29.44
C PHE A 58 4.51 19.71 29.42
N THR A 59 5.38 18.72 29.26
CA THR A 59 6.83 18.91 29.15
C THR A 59 7.19 19.79 27.94
N ARG A 60 6.58 19.56 26.77
CA ARG A 60 6.82 20.39 25.58
C ARG A 60 6.25 21.80 25.70
N MET A 61 5.08 21.95 26.33
CA MET A 61 4.53 23.26 26.65
C MET A 61 5.48 24.05 27.57
N GLY A 62 5.99 23.42 28.62
CA GLY A 62 6.99 24.00 29.52
C GLY A 62 8.27 24.36 28.78
N HIS A 63 8.80 23.45 27.96
CA HIS A 63 10.02 23.70 27.18
C HIS A 63 9.88 24.91 26.26
N ALA A 64 8.76 25.03 25.54
CA ALA A 64 8.48 26.19 24.70
C ALA A 64 8.42 27.49 25.52
N SER A 65 7.83 27.47 26.71
CA SER A 65 7.81 28.61 27.63
C SER A 65 9.21 29.01 28.08
N GLY A 66 10.01 28.04 28.55
CA GLY A 66 11.37 28.27 29.02
C GLY A 66 12.29 28.82 27.94
N THR A 67 12.19 28.32 26.71
CA THR A 67 12.98 28.84 25.57
C THR A 67 12.68 30.32 25.29
N ARG A 68 11.41 30.75 25.33
CA ARG A 68 11.05 32.17 25.13
C ARG A 68 11.58 33.06 26.25
N ASP A 69 11.54 32.57 27.48
CA ASP A 69 12.06 33.31 28.63
C ASP A 69 13.58 33.38 28.66
N ALA A 70 14.28 32.40 28.09
CA ALA A 70 15.73 32.46 27.93
C ALA A 70 16.16 33.58 26.97
N GLU A 71 15.39 33.82 25.90
CA GLU A 71 15.62 34.95 24.99
C GLU A 71 15.44 36.29 25.72
N LEU A 72 14.42 36.39 26.57
CA LEU A 72 14.18 37.55 27.41
C LEU A 72 15.31 37.74 28.44
N ALA A 73 15.77 36.68 29.09
CA ALA A 73 16.85 36.72 30.07
C ALA A 73 18.17 37.25 29.48
N LYS A 74 18.52 36.79 28.27
CA LYS A 74 19.69 37.28 27.52
C LYS A 74 19.60 38.79 27.23
N LYS A 75 18.41 39.32 26.93
CA LYS A 75 18.20 40.75 26.67
C LYS A 75 18.31 41.62 27.94
N ILE A 76 17.84 41.13 29.09
CA ILE A 76 17.76 41.95 30.32
C ILE A 76 19.13 42.06 31.02
N ARG A 77 19.82 40.93 31.20
CA ARG A 77 21.06 40.86 31.99
C ARG A 77 22.24 40.23 31.26
N GLY A 78 22.17 40.08 29.93
CA GLY A 78 23.23 39.42 29.15
C GLY A 78 24.62 40.08 29.21
N SER A 79 24.72 41.32 29.69
CA SER A 79 25.98 42.04 29.93
C SER A 79 26.55 41.88 31.35
N GLN A 80 25.85 41.17 32.25
CA GLN A 80 26.29 40.93 33.62
C GLN A 80 27.04 39.60 33.76
N ASN A 81 27.42 39.24 34.99
CA ASN A 81 27.99 37.93 35.30
C ASN A 81 27.08 36.81 34.77
N LEU A 82 27.69 35.76 34.19
CA LEU A 82 27.00 34.65 33.56
C LEU A 82 25.94 34.00 34.47
N ILE A 83 26.27 33.86 35.76
CA ILE A 83 25.34 33.32 36.76
C ILE A 83 24.15 34.27 36.98
N ASP A 84 24.37 35.58 37.05
CA ASP A 84 23.31 36.58 37.27
C ASP A 84 22.34 36.66 36.09
N ALA A 85 22.85 36.43 34.87
CA ALA A 85 22.05 36.29 33.67
C ALA A 85 21.26 34.98 33.67
N PHE A 86 21.88 33.87 34.06
CA PHE A 86 21.21 32.56 34.11
C PHE A 86 20.06 32.53 35.12
N VAL A 87 20.26 33.06 36.32
CA VAL A 87 19.26 33.01 37.40
C VAL A 87 17.99 33.82 37.13
N VAL A 88 17.94 34.61 36.05
CA VAL A 88 16.71 35.27 35.57
C VAL A 88 15.62 34.24 35.32
N GLY A 89 15.91 33.10 34.70
CA GLY A 89 14.92 32.04 34.44
C GLY A 89 14.23 31.54 35.70
N PRO A 90 14.97 31.05 36.71
CA PRO A 90 14.40 30.74 38.02
C PRO A 90 13.62 31.90 38.65
N GLN A 91 14.07 33.15 38.50
CA GLN A 91 13.33 34.33 39.00
C GLN A 91 12.03 34.59 38.24
N LEU A 92 11.99 34.37 36.93
CA LEU A 92 10.77 34.46 36.12
C LEU A 92 9.80 33.34 36.50
N HIS A 93 10.30 32.12 36.67
CA HIS A 93 9.49 30.98 37.11
C HIS A 93 8.82 31.23 38.48
N MET A 94 9.52 31.91 39.39
CA MET A 94 8.95 32.39 40.66
C MET A 94 7.96 33.54 40.46
N LEU A 95 8.27 34.50 39.59
CA LEU A 95 7.44 35.68 39.30
C LEU A 95 6.09 35.29 38.67
N GLU A 96 6.08 34.25 37.85
CA GLU A 96 4.90 33.67 37.22
C GLU A 96 4.03 32.85 38.18
N GLY A 97 4.52 32.63 39.42
CA GLY A 97 3.81 31.85 40.43
C GLY A 97 3.87 30.34 40.19
N SER A 98 4.84 29.86 39.40
CA SER A 98 4.94 28.46 39.05
C SER A 98 5.56 27.61 40.17
N VAL A 99 6.68 28.06 40.72
CA VAL A 99 7.40 27.34 41.78
C VAL A 99 8.38 28.25 42.48
N GLN A 100 8.63 28.03 43.77
CA GLN A 100 9.73 28.67 44.49
C GLN A 100 11.03 27.91 44.21
N VAL A 101 12.00 28.56 43.59
CA VAL A 101 13.28 27.93 43.21
C VAL A 101 14.40 28.37 44.16
N THR A 102 15.16 27.41 44.67
CA THR A 102 16.38 27.65 45.44
C THR A 102 17.56 26.94 44.77
N PRO A 103 18.55 27.68 44.21
CA PRO A 103 19.72 27.10 43.58
C PRO A 103 20.68 26.56 44.66
N LEU A 104 20.95 25.26 44.61
CA LEU A 104 21.87 24.59 45.52
C LEU A 104 23.28 24.57 44.93
N LYS A 105 23.38 24.16 43.68
CA LYS A 105 24.62 24.07 42.92
C LYS A 105 24.39 24.51 41.47
N VAL A 106 25.27 25.34 40.93
CA VAL A 106 25.26 25.70 39.51
C VAL A 106 26.70 25.85 39.04
N GLU A 107 27.10 24.95 38.14
CA GLU A 107 28.38 24.97 37.43
C GLU A 107 28.07 25.04 35.95
N MET A 108 28.59 26.04 35.25
CA MET A 108 28.34 26.20 33.82
C MET A 108 29.50 26.85 33.10
N ASP A 109 29.71 26.43 31.87
CA ASP A 109 30.67 27.01 30.94
C ASP A 109 30.11 26.89 29.51
N ILE A 110 29.73 28.02 28.91
CA ILE A 110 29.09 28.06 27.59
C ILE A 110 30.06 27.57 26.48
N PRO A 111 31.30 28.10 26.37
CA PRO A 111 32.26 27.62 25.37
C PRO A 111 32.48 26.11 25.33
N THR A 112 32.61 25.45 26.49
CA THR A 112 32.81 23.99 26.55
C THR A 112 31.50 23.20 26.52
N GLY A 113 30.36 23.87 26.73
CA GLY A 113 29.05 23.24 26.84
C GLY A 113 28.85 22.45 28.13
N THR A 114 29.69 22.68 29.14
CA THR A 114 29.60 22.01 30.45
C THR A 114 28.48 22.63 31.28
N PHE A 115 27.62 21.79 31.88
CA PHE A 115 26.56 22.26 32.77
C PHE A 115 26.23 21.22 33.85
N HIS A 116 26.18 21.65 35.11
CA HIS A 116 25.61 20.90 36.23
C HIS A 116 24.82 21.85 37.11
N GLY A 117 23.50 21.66 37.17
CA GLY A 117 22.61 22.43 38.04
C GLY A 117 21.83 21.55 39.00
N GLU A 118 21.74 21.95 40.27
CA GLU A 118 20.89 21.34 41.29
C GLU A 118 20.01 22.41 41.93
N PHE A 119 18.70 22.19 41.91
CA PHE A 119 17.74 23.16 42.41
C PHE A 119 16.68 22.48 43.26
N ARG A 120 16.43 23.09 44.42
CA ARG A 120 15.29 22.76 45.26
C ARG A 120 14.08 23.56 44.79
N TRP A 121 12.95 22.88 44.70
CA TRP A 121 11.64 23.40 44.35
C TRP A 121 10.68 23.24 45.53
N ASP A 122 10.14 24.36 45.98
CA ASP A 122 9.08 24.43 46.99
C ASP A 122 7.82 25.04 46.35
N ASN A 123 6.64 24.73 46.89
CA ASN A 123 5.36 25.29 46.42
C ASN A 123 5.12 25.09 44.91
N SER A 124 5.48 23.91 44.39
CA SER A 124 5.17 23.54 42.99
C SER A 124 3.65 23.44 42.82
N TRP A 125 3.08 24.34 42.01
CA TRP A 125 1.65 24.30 41.69
C TRP A 125 1.29 22.96 41.04
N GLU A 126 2.21 22.41 40.24
CA GLU A 126 2.00 21.21 39.45
C GLU A 126 1.96 19.95 40.33
N ALA A 127 2.84 19.88 41.34
CA ALA A 127 2.82 18.79 42.33
C ALA A 127 1.59 18.88 43.24
N GLU A 128 1.28 20.08 43.73
CA GLU A 128 0.10 20.31 44.57
C GLU A 128 -1.19 19.93 43.83
N ALA A 129 -1.36 20.42 42.61
CA ALA A 129 -2.50 20.11 41.76
C ALA A 129 -2.62 18.61 41.47
N HIS A 130 -1.50 17.94 41.20
CA HIS A 130 -1.51 16.50 40.93
C HIS A 130 -1.95 15.70 42.16
N VAL A 131 -1.37 15.98 43.33
CA VAL A 131 -1.68 15.27 44.57
C VAL A 131 -3.13 15.51 44.97
N ASN A 132 -3.64 16.74 44.83
CA ASN A 132 -5.03 17.05 45.10
C ASN A 132 -6.00 16.27 44.19
N ALA A 133 -5.63 16.01 42.94
CA ALA A 133 -6.48 15.32 41.98
C ALA A 133 -6.36 13.78 42.04
N PHE A 134 -5.18 13.25 42.33
CA PHE A 134 -4.85 11.82 42.16
C PHE A 134 -4.25 11.14 43.40
N GLY A 135 -3.95 11.90 44.45
CA GLY A 135 -3.23 11.41 45.62
C GLY A 135 -1.72 11.22 45.37
N PRO A 136 -1.00 10.61 46.33
CA PRO A 136 0.42 10.32 46.20
C PRO A 136 0.74 9.46 44.97
N GLN A 137 1.86 9.74 44.31
CA GLN A 137 2.31 9.07 43.10
C GLN A 137 3.61 8.31 43.35
N GLN A 138 3.93 7.35 42.48
CA GLN A 138 5.22 6.67 42.50
C GLN A 138 6.30 7.48 41.76
N ASP A 139 5.90 8.17 40.69
CA ASP A 139 6.80 8.92 39.83
C ASP A 139 6.67 10.44 39.99
N PRO A 140 7.74 11.21 39.73
CA PRO A 140 7.69 12.67 39.78
C PRO A 140 6.71 13.28 38.78
N VAL A 141 6.04 14.36 39.20
CA VAL A 141 4.89 14.92 38.48
C VAL A 141 5.08 16.36 38.00
N CYS A 142 6.22 17.01 38.23
CA CYS A 142 6.45 18.40 37.82
C CYS A 142 6.86 18.50 36.33
N TRP A 143 6.06 17.93 35.43
CA TRP A 143 6.39 17.75 34.02
C TRP A 143 6.55 19.06 33.24
N MET A 144 5.63 20.01 33.42
CA MET A 144 5.69 21.32 32.78
C MET A 144 6.84 22.15 33.34
N LEU A 145 7.02 22.12 34.66
CA LEU A 145 8.11 22.84 35.32
C LEU A 145 9.49 22.30 34.90
N LEU A 146 9.65 20.98 34.78
CA LEU A 146 10.86 20.34 34.25
C LEU A 146 11.12 20.70 32.79
N GLY A 147 10.05 20.72 32.00
CA GLY A 147 10.09 21.20 30.62
C GLY A 147 10.64 22.61 30.54
N TYR A 148 10.12 23.53 31.37
CA TYR A 148 10.60 24.91 31.47
C TYR A 148 12.08 24.98 31.79
N ALA A 149 12.52 24.27 32.84
CA ALA A 149 13.93 24.27 33.26
C ALA A 149 14.87 23.79 32.14
N SER A 150 14.48 22.71 31.44
CA SER A 150 15.24 22.17 30.31
C SER A 150 15.25 23.12 29.11
N GLY A 151 14.09 23.66 28.73
CA GLY A 151 13.97 24.57 27.58
C GLY A 151 14.67 25.91 27.77
N TYR A 152 14.61 26.47 28.99
CA TYR A 152 15.32 27.69 29.36
C TYR A 152 16.83 27.46 29.32
N THR A 153 17.30 26.44 30.04
CA THR A 153 18.74 26.18 30.16
C THR A 153 19.34 25.79 28.82
N SER A 154 18.61 25.03 28.00
CA SER A 154 19.08 24.64 26.67
C SER A 154 19.27 25.84 25.75
N ALA A 155 18.28 26.75 25.73
CA ALA A 155 18.37 27.98 24.96
C ALA A 155 19.47 28.91 25.50
N PHE A 156 19.69 28.93 26.81
CA PHE A 156 20.76 29.70 27.43
C PHE A 156 22.15 29.17 27.04
N MET A 157 22.40 27.86 27.21
CA MET A 157 23.67 27.20 26.95
C MET A 157 23.97 26.98 25.46
N GLY A 158 22.96 26.98 24.59
CA GLY A 158 23.11 26.66 23.17
C GLY A 158 23.26 25.16 22.87
N ARG A 159 22.98 24.30 23.86
CA ARG A 159 22.99 22.83 23.77
C ARG A 159 21.82 22.28 24.59
N PHE A 160 21.29 21.12 24.21
CA PHE A 160 20.21 20.49 24.97
C PHE A 160 20.68 20.03 26.35
N ILE A 161 20.09 20.62 27.39
CA ILE A 161 20.28 20.28 28.80
C ILE A 161 19.01 19.62 29.31
N LEU A 162 19.14 18.36 29.76
CA LEU A 162 18.04 17.59 30.32
C LEU A 162 18.01 17.78 31.84
N PHE A 163 16.87 18.24 32.36
CA PHE A 163 16.57 18.17 33.78
C PHE A 163 15.74 16.94 34.14
N LYS A 164 16.05 16.36 35.29
CA LYS A 164 15.27 15.32 35.95
C LYS A 164 14.91 15.73 37.36
N GLU A 165 13.73 15.30 37.81
CA GLU A 165 13.29 15.47 39.18
C GLU A 165 13.65 14.19 39.95
N GLU A 166 14.63 14.29 40.84
CA GLU A 166 15.11 13.15 41.66
C GLU A 166 14.28 12.97 42.94
N GLN A 167 13.65 14.05 43.41
CA GLN A 167 12.75 14.02 44.56
C GLN A 167 11.52 14.83 44.21
N CYS A 168 10.34 14.36 44.62
CA CYS A 168 9.07 15.03 44.37
C CYS A 168 8.16 14.93 45.58
N ILE A 169 7.46 16.02 45.90
CA ILE A 169 6.47 16.04 46.99
C ILE A 169 5.35 15.03 46.72
N ALA A 170 4.96 14.85 45.46
CA ALA A 170 3.95 13.85 45.09
C ALA A 170 4.39 12.41 45.41
N CYS A 171 5.69 12.15 45.46
CA CYS A 171 6.28 10.86 45.83
C CYS A 171 6.55 10.71 47.35
N GLY A 172 6.10 11.67 48.16
CA GLY A 172 6.30 11.67 49.62
C GLY A 172 7.58 12.35 50.11
N SER A 173 8.31 13.04 49.24
CA SER A 173 9.46 13.87 49.66
C SER A 173 8.99 15.18 50.32
N SER A 174 9.84 15.82 51.13
CA SER A 174 9.51 17.09 51.78
C SER A 174 9.53 18.30 50.84
N HIS A 175 10.23 18.17 49.71
CA HIS A 175 10.35 19.17 48.66
C HIS A 175 10.64 18.46 47.34
N CYS A 176 10.56 19.19 46.23
CA CYS A 176 11.00 18.72 44.94
C CYS A 176 12.49 19.05 44.73
N MET A 177 13.23 18.16 44.07
CA MET A 177 14.65 18.36 43.75
C MET A 177 14.88 18.03 42.29
N ILE A 178 15.49 18.95 41.56
CA ILE A 178 15.83 18.75 40.15
C ILE A 178 17.34 18.85 39.90
N VAL A 179 17.82 18.01 38.99
CA VAL A 179 19.22 17.97 38.54
C VAL A 179 19.25 18.11 37.03
N GLY A 180 20.08 19.03 36.52
CA GLY A 180 20.24 19.31 35.09
C GLY A 180 21.67 19.09 34.63
N LYS A 181 21.82 18.35 33.52
CA LYS A 181 23.11 18.04 32.85
C LYS A 181 22.91 17.91 31.34
N PRO A 182 23.96 18.02 30.52
CA PRO A 182 23.90 17.66 29.11
C PRO A 182 23.31 16.27 28.92
N LEU A 183 22.50 16.09 27.87
CA LEU A 183 21.76 14.85 27.64
C LEU A 183 22.68 13.62 27.61
N GLU A 184 23.86 13.77 27.04
CA GLU A 184 24.84 12.70 26.83
C GLU A 184 25.52 12.24 28.13
N GLU A 185 25.38 12.99 29.23
CA GLU A 185 25.88 12.61 30.55
C GLU A 185 24.88 11.73 31.32
N TRP A 186 23.66 11.55 30.82
CA TRP A 186 22.66 10.67 31.41
C TRP A 186 22.76 9.26 30.84
N THR A 187 22.80 8.24 31.71
CA THR A 187 22.90 6.82 31.30
C THR A 187 21.64 6.30 30.59
N ASP A 188 20.51 6.93 30.85
CA ASP A 188 19.14 6.63 30.43
C ASP A 188 18.57 7.78 29.58
N ALA A 189 19.44 8.51 28.88
CA ALA A 189 19.10 9.67 28.06
C ALA A 189 17.95 9.41 27.07
N ALA A 190 17.94 8.24 26.42
CA ALA A 190 16.95 7.88 25.40
C ALA A 190 15.52 7.81 25.94
N GLU A 191 15.34 7.34 27.18
CA GLU A 191 14.02 7.21 27.81
C GLU A 191 13.37 8.57 28.07
N HIS A 192 14.21 9.58 28.35
CA HIS A 192 13.74 10.92 28.69
C HIS A 192 13.70 11.88 27.50
N ALA A 193 14.57 11.71 26.50
CA ALA A 193 14.60 12.53 25.29
C ALA A 193 13.26 12.48 24.53
N VAL A 194 12.62 11.30 24.52
CA VAL A 194 11.31 11.05 23.91
C VAL A 194 10.21 12.00 24.42
N TYR A 195 10.31 12.55 25.65
CA TYR A 195 9.32 13.49 26.15
C TYR A 195 9.34 14.87 25.46
N TYR A 196 10.41 15.17 24.73
CA TYR A 196 10.61 16.44 24.03
C TYR A 196 10.30 16.35 22.53
N GLU A 197 10.11 15.15 22.00
CA GLU A 197 9.78 14.89 20.60
C GLU A 197 8.29 15.13 20.31
N ALA A 198 7.97 15.59 19.10
CA ALA A 198 6.59 15.78 18.68
C ALA A 198 5.93 14.42 18.36
N ASP A 199 5.02 13.97 19.22
CA ASP A 199 4.25 12.75 18.99
C ASP A 199 2.86 13.08 18.42
N ALA A 200 2.54 12.51 17.26
CA ALA A 200 1.22 12.57 16.66
C ALA A 200 0.38 11.36 17.12
N VAL A 201 -0.08 11.42 18.38
CA VAL A 201 -0.91 10.35 19.00
C VAL A 201 -2.11 9.97 18.11
N VAL A 202 -2.72 10.96 17.44
CA VAL A 202 -3.83 10.75 16.50
C VAL A 202 -3.40 9.94 15.27
N SER A 203 -2.23 10.24 14.69
CA SER A 203 -1.70 9.48 13.54
C SER A 203 -1.42 8.03 13.92
N ARG A 204 -0.83 7.80 15.10
CA ARG A 204 -0.58 6.44 15.60
C ARG A 204 -1.86 5.67 15.88
N LEU A 205 -2.90 6.32 16.41
CA LEU A 205 -4.23 5.72 16.58
C LEU A 205 -4.87 5.35 15.23
N LEU A 206 -4.78 6.23 14.23
CA LEU A 206 -5.25 5.98 12.86
C LEU A 206 -4.49 4.82 12.20
N GLU A 207 -3.17 4.77 12.37
CA GLU A 207 -2.34 3.66 11.88
C GLU A 207 -2.71 2.34 12.56
N LEU A 208 -2.88 2.34 13.89
CA LEU A 208 -3.26 1.14 14.65
C LEU A 208 -4.67 0.68 14.30
N THR A 209 -5.64 1.60 14.11
CA THR A 209 -6.98 1.23 13.64
C THR A 209 -6.92 0.65 12.24
N THR A 210 -6.15 1.26 11.34
CA THR A 210 -5.92 0.72 9.99
C THR A 210 -5.27 -0.67 10.04
N GLN A 211 -4.28 -0.89 10.90
CA GLN A 211 -3.64 -2.19 11.09
C GLN A 211 -4.59 -3.22 11.70
N VAL A 212 -5.41 -2.84 12.69
CA VAL A 212 -6.42 -3.72 13.28
C VAL A 212 -7.48 -4.07 12.25
N ASP A 213 -7.92 -3.12 11.43
CA ASP A 213 -8.87 -3.35 10.34
C ASP A 213 -8.25 -4.22 9.24
N MET A 214 -6.97 -4.04 8.91
CA MET A 214 -6.23 -4.92 8.01
C MET A 214 -6.06 -6.34 8.58
N LEU A 215 -5.78 -6.48 9.87
CA LEU A 215 -5.64 -7.80 10.51
C LEU A 215 -6.98 -8.50 10.64
N ARG A 216 -8.04 -7.77 10.99
CA ARG A 216 -9.43 -8.27 11.00
C ARG A 216 -9.86 -8.66 9.59
N SER A 217 -9.57 -7.85 8.58
CA SER A 217 -9.85 -8.19 7.19
C SER A 217 -9.03 -9.39 6.72
N THR A 218 -7.79 -9.57 7.17
CA THR A 218 -6.97 -10.75 6.85
C THR A 218 -7.53 -12.04 7.49
N LEU A 219 -8.02 -11.96 8.73
CA LEU A 219 -8.66 -13.08 9.43
C LEU A 219 -10.06 -13.40 8.88
N GLU A 220 -10.81 -12.37 8.48
CA GLU A 220 -12.09 -12.53 7.77
C GLU A 220 -11.89 -13.03 6.34
N GLN A 221 -10.83 -12.63 5.64
CA GLN A 221 -10.45 -13.13 4.31
C GLN A 221 -10.09 -14.61 4.34
N GLN A 222 -9.56 -15.16 5.43
CA GLN A 222 -9.40 -16.62 5.58
C GLN A 222 -10.75 -17.37 5.69
N ARG A 223 -11.86 -16.67 5.97
CA ARG A 223 -13.24 -17.20 5.96
C ARG A 223 -14.09 -16.72 4.79
N GLN A 224 -13.71 -15.63 4.13
CA GLN A 224 -14.41 -14.97 3.02
C GLN A 224 -13.43 -14.55 1.92
N THR A 225 -12.71 -15.49 1.34
CA THR A 225 -12.31 -15.30 -0.06
C THR A 225 -13.41 -15.86 -0.94
N GLU A 226 -14.04 -14.95 -1.68
CA GLU A 226 -14.71 -15.10 -2.98
C GLU A 226 -16.08 -14.39 -3.08
N SER A 227 -16.19 -13.12 -2.68
CA SER A 227 -17.22 -12.28 -3.29
C SER A 227 -16.87 -12.12 -4.77
N MET A 228 -17.70 -12.70 -5.63
CA MET A 228 -17.63 -12.52 -7.07
C MET A 228 -17.74 -11.01 -7.40
N ILE A 229 -16.72 -10.44 -8.06
CA ILE A 229 -16.67 -9.01 -8.39
C ILE A 229 -17.32 -8.79 -9.76
N GLY A 230 -18.42 -8.03 -9.79
CA GLY A 230 -19.05 -7.58 -11.04
C GLY A 230 -20.44 -6.97 -10.84
N SER A 231 -20.75 -5.95 -11.64
CA SER A 231 -22.04 -5.25 -11.67
C SER A 231 -22.60 -5.10 -13.09
N SER A 232 -21.89 -5.58 -14.10
CA SER A 232 -22.32 -5.55 -15.49
C SER A 232 -23.60 -6.38 -15.69
N PRO A 233 -24.54 -5.94 -16.54
CA PRO A 233 -25.78 -6.69 -16.78
C PRO A 233 -25.55 -8.12 -17.28
N ALA A 234 -24.48 -8.35 -18.06
CA ALA A 234 -24.11 -9.69 -18.52
C ALA A 234 -23.67 -10.60 -17.35
N PHE A 235 -22.88 -10.05 -16.42
CA PHE A 235 -22.43 -10.76 -15.24
C PHE A 235 -23.57 -11.05 -14.27
N GLN A 236 -24.43 -10.06 -14.00
CA GLN A 236 -25.59 -10.21 -13.12
C GLN A 236 -26.53 -11.31 -13.62
N ARG A 237 -26.81 -11.38 -14.92
CA ARG A 237 -27.60 -12.48 -15.51
C ARG A 237 -26.98 -13.85 -15.25
N ALA A 238 -25.67 -14.01 -15.46
CA ALA A 238 -24.98 -15.27 -15.19
C ALA A 238 -25.00 -15.63 -13.69
N TYR A 239 -24.80 -14.63 -12.82
CA TYR A 239 -24.80 -14.80 -11.37
C TYR A 239 -26.20 -15.15 -10.83
N GLU A 240 -27.26 -14.54 -11.36
CA GLU A 240 -28.64 -14.89 -11.03
C GLU A 240 -28.98 -16.33 -11.41
N LEU A 241 -28.52 -16.80 -12.59
CA LEU A 241 -28.67 -18.20 -12.99
C LEU A 241 -27.93 -19.14 -12.04
N VAL A 242 -26.71 -18.79 -11.61
CA VAL A 242 -25.97 -19.55 -10.60
C VAL A 242 -26.74 -19.60 -9.27
N THR A 243 -27.25 -18.47 -8.81
CA THR A 243 -28.00 -18.36 -7.55
C THR A 243 -29.29 -19.18 -7.61
N LYS A 244 -30.01 -19.15 -8.74
CA LYS A 244 -31.19 -20.00 -8.96
C LYS A 244 -30.84 -21.48 -9.00
N ALA A 245 -29.74 -21.84 -9.65
CA ALA A 245 -29.27 -23.22 -9.68
C ALA A 245 -28.86 -23.71 -8.29
N ALA A 246 -28.29 -22.85 -7.44
CA ALA A 246 -27.79 -23.19 -6.11
C ALA A 246 -28.90 -23.77 -5.19
N THR A 247 -30.15 -23.32 -5.34
CA THR A 247 -31.31 -23.83 -4.57
C THR A 247 -31.76 -25.24 -4.97
N THR A 248 -31.20 -25.80 -6.05
CA THR A 248 -31.54 -27.11 -6.58
C THR A 248 -30.34 -28.07 -6.52
N SER A 249 -30.58 -29.36 -6.74
CA SER A 249 -29.53 -30.39 -6.85
C SER A 249 -29.14 -30.73 -8.29
N VAL A 250 -29.59 -29.95 -9.27
CA VAL A 250 -29.35 -30.26 -10.69
C VAL A 250 -27.87 -30.13 -11.05
N SER A 251 -27.45 -30.91 -12.05
CA SER A 251 -26.17 -30.74 -12.72
C SER A 251 -26.15 -29.40 -13.45
N VAL A 252 -25.03 -28.69 -13.34
CA VAL A 252 -24.83 -27.37 -13.96
C VAL A 252 -23.67 -27.44 -14.93
N LEU A 253 -23.87 -26.92 -16.14
CA LEU A 253 -22.84 -26.82 -17.16
C LEU A 253 -22.45 -25.35 -17.35
N LEU A 254 -21.24 -25.01 -16.95
CA LEU A 254 -20.63 -23.70 -17.13
C LEU A 254 -19.89 -23.65 -18.46
N THR A 255 -20.34 -22.82 -19.39
CA THR A 255 -19.68 -22.61 -20.69
C THR A 255 -19.08 -21.21 -20.74
N GLY A 256 -17.96 -21.07 -21.43
CA GLY A 256 -17.29 -19.78 -21.61
C GLY A 256 -15.83 -19.94 -21.96
N GLU A 257 -15.24 -18.85 -22.42
CA GLU A 257 -13.84 -18.80 -22.84
C GLU A 257 -12.86 -19.20 -21.72
N THR A 258 -11.64 -19.53 -22.11
CA THR A 258 -10.57 -19.77 -21.13
C THR A 258 -10.30 -18.49 -20.33
N GLY A 259 -10.13 -18.64 -19.01
CA GLY A 259 -9.76 -17.51 -18.14
C GLY A 259 -10.92 -16.61 -17.69
N VAL A 260 -12.19 -16.92 -17.99
CA VAL A 260 -13.35 -16.11 -17.52
C VAL A 260 -13.67 -16.28 -16.03
N GLY A 261 -13.09 -17.29 -15.36
CA GLY A 261 -13.29 -17.58 -13.94
C GLY A 261 -14.34 -18.65 -13.65
N LYS A 262 -14.49 -19.68 -14.49
CA LYS A 262 -15.48 -20.76 -14.35
C LYS A 262 -15.44 -21.45 -12.98
N GLU A 263 -14.24 -21.68 -12.43
CA GLU A 263 -14.09 -22.25 -11.08
C GLU A 263 -14.71 -21.37 -9.99
N ARG A 264 -14.57 -20.03 -10.07
CA ARG A 264 -15.16 -19.12 -9.08
C ARG A 264 -16.68 -19.13 -9.12
N PHE A 265 -17.27 -19.23 -10.32
CA PHE A 265 -18.72 -19.44 -10.45
C PHE A 265 -19.17 -20.77 -9.84
N ALA A 266 -18.39 -21.85 -10.01
CA ALA A 266 -18.68 -23.15 -9.40
C ALA A 266 -18.57 -23.12 -7.85
N ARG A 267 -17.58 -22.40 -7.32
CA ARG A 267 -17.43 -22.18 -5.86
C ARG A 267 -18.57 -21.35 -5.29
N ALA A 268 -18.93 -20.24 -5.94
CA ALA A 268 -20.07 -19.41 -5.56
C ALA A 268 -21.38 -20.24 -5.54
N LEU A 269 -21.58 -21.09 -6.56
CA LEU A 269 -22.71 -22.01 -6.62
C LEU A 269 -22.73 -22.98 -5.43
N HIS A 270 -21.59 -23.56 -5.05
CA HIS A 270 -21.51 -24.48 -3.93
C HIS A 270 -21.78 -23.76 -2.60
N GLN A 271 -21.15 -22.61 -2.36
CA GLN A 271 -21.29 -21.80 -1.14
C GLN A 271 -22.71 -21.30 -0.90
N THR A 272 -23.47 -21.05 -1.98
CA THR A 272 -24.87 -20.60 -1.89
C THR A 272 -25.88 -21.75 -1.94
N SER A 273 -25.42 -23.00 -2.02
CA SER A 273 -26.29 -24.18 -2.07
C SER A 273 -26.55 -24.79 -0.70
N GLY A 274 -27.55 -25.67 -0.62
CA GLY A 274 -27.79 -26.50 0.58
C GLY A 274 -26.65 -27.45 0.94
N ARG A 275 -25.58 -27.53 0.13
CA ARG A 275 -24.38 -28.36 0.35
C ARG A 275 -23.15 -27.54 0.74
N ALA A 276 -23.30 -26.26 1.10
CA ALA A 276 -22.18 -25.36 1.42
C ALA A 276 -21.27 -25.85 2.57
N ASN A 277 -21.79 -26.68 3.49
CA ASN A 277 -21.01 -27.30 4.57
C ASN A 277 -20.31 -28.60 4.16
N GLY A 278 -20.62 -29.14 2.97
CA GLY A 278 -19.99 -30.33 2.41
C GLY A 278 -18.69 -30.02 1.67
N PRO A 279 -17.93 -31.04 1.24
CA PRO A 279 -16.69 -30.82 0.51
C PRO A 279 -16.93 -30.21 -0.88
N PHE A 280 -16.09 -29.26 -1.27
CA PHE A 280 -15.95 -28.82 -2.67
C PHE A 280 -14.66 -29.38 -3.25
N VAL A 281 -14.77 -30.30 -4.22
CA VAL A 281 -13.62 -30.91 -4.89
C VAL A 281 -13.55 -30.40 -6.32
N ALA A 282 -12.48 -29.70 -6.67
CA ALA A 282 -12.22 -29.24 -8.03
C ALA A 282 -11.20 -30.15 -8.74
N VAL A 283 -11.48 -30.50 -10.00
CA VAL A 283 -10.61 -31.33 -10.84
C VAL A 283 -10.53 -30.68 -12.21
N ASN A 284 -9.31 -30.41 -12.67
CA ASN A 284 -9.06 -30.02 -14.06
C ASN A 284 -8.78 -31.28 -14.88
N CYS A 285 -9.72 -31.64 -15.76
CA CYS A 285 -9.63 -32.85 -16.58
C CYS A 285 -8.47 -32.79 -17.58
N ALA A 286 -8.11 -31.60 -18.08
CA ALA A 286 -7.02 -31.42 -19.02
C ALA A 286 -5.63 -31.61 -18.38
N ALA A 287 -5.52 -31.50 -17.05
CA ALA A 287 -4.27 -31.69 -16.33
C ALA A 287 -3.98 -33.17 -15.98
N LEU A 288 -4.96 -34.07 -16.16
CA LEU A 288 -4.84 -35.48 -15.83
C LEU A 288 -4.41 -36.28 -17.07
N PRO A 289 -3.35 -37.12 -16.97
CA PRO A 289 -3.00 -38.05 -18.03
C PRO A 289 -4.17 -39.00 -18.32
N HIS A 290 -4.49 -39.24 -19.60
CA HIS A 290 -5.64 -40.06 -20.01
C HIS A 290 -5.69 -41.43 -19.31
N ASP A 291 -4.52 -42.06 -19.09
CA ASP A 291 -4.42 -43.37 -18.44
C ASP A 291 -4.72 -43.33 -16.93
N LEU A 292 -4.60 -42.16 -16.29
CA LEU A 292 -4.80 -41.99 -14.84
C LEU A 292 -6.15 -41.34 -14.49
N VAL A 293 -6.82 -40.70 -15.46
CA VAL A 293 -8.11 -40.01 -15.27
C VAL A 293 -9.11 -40.91 -14.54
N GLU A 294 -9.24 -42.17 -14.95
CA GLU A 294 -10.20 -43.09 -14.32
C GLU A 294 -9.85 -43.39 -12.86
N SER A 295 -8.58 -43.71 -12.59
CA SER A 295 -8.11 -44.04 -11.24
C SER A 295 -8.21 -42.85 -10.28
N GLU A 296 -7.98 -41.62 -10.77
CA GLU A 296 -8.11 -40.41 -9.96
C GLU A 296 -9.58 -40.09 -9.68
N LEU A 297 -10.45 -40.12 -10.69
CA LEU A 297 -11.87 -39.77 -10.53
C LEU A 297 -12.64 -40.81 -9.71
N PHE A 298 -12.50 -42.10 -10.04
CA PHE A 298 -13.35 -43.17 -9.52
C PHE A 298 -12.67 -44.03 -8.46
N GLY A 299 -11.37 -43.87 -8.24
CA GLY A 299 -10.59 -44.71 -7.33
C GLY A 299 -10.04 -45.95 -8.02
N VAL A 300 -9.12 -46.61 -7.33
CA VAL A 300 -8.43 -47.81 -7.82
C VAL A 300 -8.27 -48.83 -6.71
N GLU A 301 -8.52 -50.10 -7.05
CA GLU A 301 -8.31 -51.22 -6.14
C GLU A 301 -6.88 -51.78 -6.30
N LYS A 302 -6.33 -52.37 -5.24
CA LYS A 302 -5.01 -52.98 -5.28
C LYS A 302 -4.95 -54.04 -6.39
N GLY A 303 -3.97 -53.91 -7.29
CA GLY A 303 -3.75 -54.86 -8.39
C GLY A 303 -4.49 -54.55 -9.70
N ALA A 304 -5.20 -53.42 -9.80
CA ALA A 304 -5.94 -53.05 -11.01
C ALA A 304 -5.05 -52.76 -12.25
N TYR A 305 -3.81 -52.29 -12.05
CA TYR A 305 -2.81 -52.08 -13.10
C TYR A 305 -1.38 -52.16 -12.55
N THR A 306 -0.37 -52.19 -13.42
CA THR A 306 1.06 -52.19 -13.06
C THR A 306 1.44 -50.91 -12.30
N GLY A 307 1.51 -50.99 -10.97
CA GLY A 307 1.81 -49.86 -10.07
C GLY A 307 0.73 -49.57 -9.01
N ALA A 308 -0.42 -50.25 -9.05
CA ALA A 308 -1.49 -50.14 -8.05
C ALA A 308 -1.14 -50.91 -6.74
N HIS A 309 -0.14 -50.42 -5.99
CA HIS A 309 0.35 -51.07 -4.77
C HIS A 309 -0.63 -50.99 -3.58
N ALA A 310 -1.54 -50.02 -3.59
CA ALA A 310 -2.53 -49.80 -2.54
C ALA A 310 -3.84 -49.27 -3.14
N THR A 311 -4.95 -49.59 -2.48
CA THR A 311 -6.29 -49.05 -2.80
C THR A 311 -6.32 -47.55 -2.52
N ARG A 312 -6.88 -46.75 -3.44
CA ARG A 312 -7.03 -45.29 -3.31
C ARG A 312 -8.45 -44.87 -3.65
N ILE A 313 -9.00 -44.01 -2.82
CA ILE A 313 -10.34 -43.42 -3.01
C ILE A 313 -10.33 -42.38 -4.14
N GLY A 314 -11.42 -42.35 -4.91
CA GLY A 314 -11.59 -41.43 -6.04
C GLY A 314 -12.00 -40.01 -5.62
N LYS A 315 -11.93 -39.06 -6.56
CA LYS A 315 -12.46 -37.69 -6.36
C LYS A 315 -13.96 -37.68 -6.11
N PHE A 316 -14.73 -38.62 -6.69
CA PHE A 316 -16.16 -38.74 -6.41
C PHE A 316 -16.43 -39.05 -4.94
N GLU A 317 -15.76 -40.05 -4.35
CA GLU A 317 -15.92 -40.37 -2.93
C GLU A 317 -15.44 -39.23 -2.02
N ARG A 318 -14.36 -38.54 -2.41
CA ARG A 318 -13.88 -37.36 -1.66
C ARG A 318 -14.86 -36.19 -1.67
N ALA A 319 -15.78 -36.15 -2.64
CA ALA A 319 -16.80 -35.13 -2.78
C ALA A 319 -18.15 -35.57 -2.16
N GLU A 320 -18.19 -36.70 -1.45
CA GLU A 320 -19.42 -37.25 -0.85
C GLU A 320 -20.13 -36.22 0.04
N GLY A 321 -21.45 -36.07 -0.16
CA GLY A 321 -22.27 -35.07 0.53
C GLY A 321 -22.05 -33.62 0.07
N GLY A 322 -21.15 -33.38 -0.89
CA GLY A 322 -20.73 -32.06 -1.36
C GLY A 322 -20.93 -31.86 -2.87
N THR A 323 -19.97 -31.16 -3.48
CA THR A 323 -19.94 -30.79 -4.90
C THR A 323 -18.60 -31.19 -5.54
N LEU A 324 -18.66 -31.85 -6.70
CA LEU A 324 -17.52 -32.10 -7.57
C LEU A 324 -17.57 -31.16 -8.78
N PHE A 325 -16.54 -30.34 -8.93
CA PHE A 325 -16.33 -29.46 -10.08
C PHE A 325 -15.36 -30.11 -11.07
N LEU A 326 -15.80 -30.28 -12.31
CA LEU A 326 -15.04 -30.87 -13.41
C LEU A 326 -14.75 -29.78 -14.46
N ASP A 327 -13.54 -29.22 -14.44
CA ASP A 327 -13.10 -28.25 -15.44
C ASP A 327 -12.57 -28.94 -16.70
N GLU A 328 -12.79 -28.32 -17.84
CA GLU A 328 -12.50 -28.84 -19.18
C GLU A 328 -13.01 -30.28 -19.42
N ILE A 329 -14.29 -30.53 -19.10
CA ILE A 329 -14.92 -31.85 -19.24
C ILE A 329 -14.88 -32.40 -20.68
N GLY A 330 -14.76 -31.52 -21.68
CA GLY A 330 -14.64 -31.90 -23.09
C GLY A 330 -13.38 -32.69 -23.43
N GLU A 331 -12.35 -32.63 -22.60
CA GLU A 331 -11.07 -33.34 -22.79
C GLU A 331 -11.08 -34.77 -22.23
N LEU A 332 -12.16 -35.20 -21.59
CA LEU A 332 -12.23 -36.54 -21.00
C LEU A 332 -12.26 -37.65 -22.06
N PRO A 333 -11.53 -38.76 -21.88
CA PRO A 333 -11.67 -39.95 -22.73
C PRO A 333 -13.05 -40.60 -22.61
N LEU A 334 -13.52 -41.24 -23.69
CA LEU A 334 -14.87 -41.83 -23.80
C LEU A 334 -15.20 -42.85 -22.69
N ALA A 335 -14.21 -43.59 -22.20
CA ALA A 335 -14.37 -44.55 -21.12
C ALA A 335 -14.72 -43.87 -19.79
N ALA A 336 -14.01 -42.78 -19.44
CA ALA A 336 -14.34 -41.96 -18.28
C ALA A 336 -15.72 -41.29 -18.43
N GLN A 337 -16.07 -40.83 -19.64
CA GLN A 337 -17.40 -40.26 -19.92
C GLN A 337 -18.54 -41.26 -19.62
N ALA A 338 -18.37 -42.54 -19.97
CA ALA A 338 -19.35 -43.59 -19.68
C ALA A 338 -19.56 -43.80 -18.17
N LYS A 339 -18.48 -43.75 -17.38
CA LYS A 339 -18.57 -43.86 -15.92
C LYS A 339 -19.22 -42.64 -15.28
N ILE A 340 -18.91 -41.42 -15.74
CA ILE A 340 -19.60 -40.19 -15.27
C ILE A 340 -21.11 -40.28 -15.53
N LEU A 341 -21.51 -40.78 -16.70
CA LEU A 341 -22.92 -40.95 -17.03
C LEU A 341 -23.62 -41.87 -16.00
N ARG A 342 -22.96 -42.96 -15.59
CA ARG A 342 -23.50 -43.87 -14.57
C ARG A 342 -23.65 -43.18 -13.22
N VAL A 343 -22.68 -42.35 -12.80
CA VAL A 343 -22.81 -41.54 -11.58
C VAL A 343 -24.00 -40.59 -11.66
N LEU A 344 -24.19 -39.90 -12.79
CA LEU A 344 -25.30 -38.96 -12.99
C LEU A 344 -26.68 -39.64 -13.00
N GLN A 345 -26.76 -40.89 -13.45
CA GLN A 345 -28.03 -41.62 -13.59
C GLN A 345 -28.38 -42.45 -12.37
N GLU A 346 -27.42 -43.18 -11.82
CA GLU A 346 -27.62 -44.18 -10.78
C GLU A 346 -27.08 -43.73 -9.41
N GLY A 347 -26.20 -42.73 -9.37
CA GLY A 347 -25.50 -42.32 -8.15
C GLY A 347 -24.51 -43.39 -7.67
N GLU A 348 -23.95 -44.18 -8.58
CA GLU A 348 -23.07 -45.31 -8.28
C GLU A 348 -21.71 -45.18 -8.99
N ILE A 349 -20.66 -45.60 -8.30
CA ILE A 349 -19.29 -45.73 -8.84
C ILE A 349 -18.74 -47.14 -8.61
N GLU A 350 -17.76 -47.51 -9.42
CA GLU A 350 -16.95 -48.72 -9.30
C GLU A 350 -15.47 -48.31 -9.37
N HIS A 351 -14.65 -48.86 -8.47
CA HIS A 351 -13.20 -48.65 -8.56
C HIS A 351 -12.65 -49.34 -9.80
N LEU A 352 -11.54 -48.82 -10.33
CA LEU A 352 -10.82 -49.53 -11.36
C LEU A 352 -10.32 -50.87 -10.80
N GLY A 353 -10.69 -51.99 -11.44
CA GLY A 353 -10.31 -53.34 -11.03
C GLY A 353 -11.20 -53.98 -9.95
N ASP A 354 -12.36 -53.39 -9.64
CA ASP A 354 -13.33 -53.92 -8.67
C ASP A 354 -14.75 -53.83 -9.24
N ASP A 355 -15.51 -54.92 -9.12
CA ASP A 355 -16.90 -55.01 -9.59
C ASP A 355 -17.91 -54.54 -8.52
N LYS A 356 -17.42 -54.16 -7.33
CA LYS A 356 -18.28 -53.69 -6.24
C LYS A 356 -18.79 -52.27 -6.50
N THR A 357 -20.11 -52.13 -6.63
CA THR A 357 -20.77 -50.83 -6.71
C THR A 357 -20.79 -50.11 -5.35
N ARG A 358 -20.58 -48.80 -5.39
CA ARG A 358 -20.61 -47.91 -4.22
C ARG A 358 -21.53 -46.73 -4.53
N LYS A 359 -22.49 -46.45 -3.64
CA LYS A 359 -23.38 -45.29 -3.78
C LYS A 359 -22.67 -44.02 -3.34
N VAL A 360 -22.83 -42.96 -4.13
CA VAL A 360 -22.30 -41.62 -3.87
C VAL A 360 -23.37 -40.56 -4.06
N ASN A 361 -23.39 -39.56 -3.19
CA ASN A 361 -24.31 -38.43 -3.26
C ASN A 361 -23.54 -37.14 -3.53
N VAL A 362 -23.19 -36.91 -4.80
CA VAL A 362 -22.34 -35.80 -5.22
C VAL A 362 -23.07 -34.92 -6.22
N ARG A 363 -23.02 -33.60 -6.02
CA ARG A 363 -23.51 -32.63 -7.01
C ARG A 363 -22.42 -32.39 -8.04
N ILE A 364 -22.74 -32.52 -9.32
CA ILE A 364 -21.78 -32.31 -10.40
C ILE A 364 -21.95 -30.91 -10.99
N VAL A 365 -20.85 -30.17 -11.07
CA VAL A 365 -20.73 -28.92 -11.83
C VAL A 365 -19.65 -29.14 -12.87
N ALA A 366 -20.00 -29.07 -14.15
CA ALA A 366 -19.06 -29.25 -15.25
C ALA A 366 -18.73 -27.91 -15.90
N ALA A 367 -17.51 -27.74 -16.39
CA ALA A 367 -17.08 -26.57 -17.13
C ALA A 367 -16.33 -26.97 -18.41
N THR A 368 -16.44 -26.14 -19.45
CA THR A 368 -15.75 -26.34 -20.73
C THR A 368 -15.65 -25.04 -21.51
N ASN A 369 -14.56 -24.85 -22.25
CA ASN A 369 -14.46 -23.84 -23.31
C ASN A 369 -14.83 -24.38 -24.71
N VAL A 370 -14.86 -25.70 -24.89
CA VAL A 370 -15.20 -26.37 -26.15
C VAL A 370 -16.71 -26.39 -26.37
N GLU A 371 -17.14 -26.21 -27.62
CA GLU A 371 -18.51 -26.41 -28.04
C GLU A 371 -18.88 -27.91 -28.02
N LEU A 372 -19.48 -28.38 -26.92
CA LEU A 372 -19.79 -29.81 -26.72
C LEU A 372 -20.68 -30.39 -27.81
N GLN A 373 -21.58 -29.60 -28.41
CA GLN A 373 -22.43 -30.07 -29.51
C GLN A 373 -21.59 -30.46 -30.74
N ALA A 374 -20.55 -29.69 -31.06
CA ALA A 374 -19.62 -30.02 -32.12
C ALA A 374 -18.76 -31.24 -31.74
N ALA A 375 -18.32 -31.34 -30.48
CA ALA A 375 -17.58 -32.51 -29.99
C ALA A 375 -18.39 -33.81 -30.08
N VAL A 376 -19.71 -33.75 -29.85
CA VAL A 376 -20.63 -34.88 -30.05
C VAL A 376 -20.71 -35.28 -31.52
N LYS A 377 -20.89 -34.32 -32.44
CA LYS A 377 -20.93 -34.61 -33.88
C LYS A 377 -19.63 -35.25 -34.39
N ASN A 378 -18.50 -34.87 -33.80
CA ASN A 378 -17.17 -35.37 -34.14
C ASN A 378 -16.79 -36.68 -33.42
N GLY A 379 -17.70 -37.28 -32.64
CA GLY A 379 -17.45 -38.53 -31.92
C GLY A 379 -16.47 -38.43 -30.74
N LYS A 380 -16.11 -37.21 -30.32
CA LYS A 380 -15.20 -36.96 -29.18
C LYS A 380 -15.93 -36.90 -27.83
N PHE A 381 -17.24 -36.67 -27.86
CA PHE A 381 -18.07 -36.60 -26.66
C PHE A 381 -19.35 -37.41 -26.85
N ARG A 382 -19.80 -38.12 -25.81
CA ARG A 382 -21.02 -38.92 -25.92
C ARG A 382 -22.28 -38.06 -25.86
N ALA A 383 -23.24 -38.34 -26.73
CA ALA A 383 -24.50 -37.62 -26.80
C ALA A 383 -25.33 -37.77 -25.51
N ASP A 384 -25.39 -38.97 -24.94
CA ASP A 384 -26.13 -39.27 -23.71
C ASP A 384 -25.63 -38.48 -22.49
N LEU A 385 -24.30 -38.38 -22.31
CA LEU A 385 -23.67 -37.56 -21.29
C LEU A 385 -23.93 -36.08 -21.50
N PHE A 386 -23.84 -35.60 -22.75
CA PHE A 386 -24.12 -34.20 -23.08
C PHE A 386 -25.52 -33.79 -22.62
N TYR A 387 -26.56 -34.59 -22.92
CA TYR A 387 -27.92 -34.28 -22.51
C TYR A 387 -28.14 -34.32 -20.99
N ARG A 388 -27.35 -35.11 -20.24
CA ARG A 388 -27.42 -35.14 -18.76
C ARG A 388 -26.64 -34.02 -18.08
N LEU A 389 -25.60 -33.49 -18.72
CA LEU A 389 -24.87 -32.33 -18.21
C LEU A 389 -25.55 -31.01 -18.60
N ASN A 390 -26.11 -30.93 -19.81
CA ASN A 390 -26.73 -29.73 -20.36
C ASN A 390 -28.16 -29.48 -19.83
N VAL A 391 -28.46 -29.90 -18.59
CA VAL A 391 -29.76 -29.69 -17.94
C VAL A 391 -29.92 -28.23 -17.53
N TYR A 392 -28.84 -27.61 -17.03
CA TYR A 392 -28.82 -26.21 -16.64
C TYR A 392 -27.55 -25.52 -17.17
N PRO A 393 -27.55 -25.06 -18.44
CA PRO A 393 -26.43 -24.35 -19.02
C PRO A 393 -26.34 -22.91 -18.52
N ILE A 394 -25.14 -22.48 -18.15
CA ILE A 394 -24.84 -21.09 -17.77
C ILE A 394 -23.64 -20.63 -18.60
N VAL A 395 -23.88 -19.63 -19.43
CA VAL A 395 -22.82 -18.99 -20.23
C VAL A 395 -22.19 -17.89 -19.38
N ILE A 396 -20.89 -18.00 -19.14
CA ILE A 396 -20.11 -16.98 -18.43
C ILE A 396 -19.54 -15.99 -19.46
N PRO A 397 -19.88 -14.70 -19.36
CA PRO A 397 -19.48 -13.72 -20.36
C PRO A 397 -17.98 -13.45 -20.33
N PRO A 398 -17.34 -13.27 -21.49
CA PRO A 398 -15.96 -12.81 -21.56
C PRO A 398 -15.83 -11.37 -21.06
N LEU A 399 -14.62 -10.97 -20.67
CA LEU A 399 -14.35 -9.69 -20.01
C LEU A 399 -14.73 -8.48 -20.90
N ARG A 400 -14.57 -8.60 -22.22
CA ARG A 400 -14.99 -7.60 -23.22
C ARG A 400 -16.51 -7.33 -23.25
N GLU A 401 -17.34 -8.24 -22.75
CA GLU A 401 -18.79 -8.07 -22.62
C GLU A 401 -19.22 -7.51 -21.25
N ARG A 402 -18.26 -7.33 -20.33
CA ARG A 402 -18.46 -6.82 -18.97
C ARG A 402 -17.37 -5.82 -18.57
N THR A 403 -17.11 -4.85 -19.44
CA THR A 403 -16.04 -3.85 -19.25
C THR A 403 -16.22 -2.98 -18.01
N LEU A 404 -17.47 -2.77 -17.55
CA LEU A 404 -17.76 -2.05 -16.30
C LEU A 404 -17.23 -2.78 -15.05
N ASP A 405 -16.97 -4.08 -15.15
CA ASP A 405 -16.41 -4.87 -14.05
C ASP A 405 -14.88 -4.73 -13.97
N ILE A 406 -14.22 -4.20 -15.00
CA ILE A 406 -12.75 -4.10 -15.05
C ILE A 406 -12.20 -3.19 -13.93
N PRO A 407 -12.68 -1.93 -13.74
CA PRO A 407 -12.15 -1.07 -12.69
C PRO A 407 -12.22 -1.67 -11.27
N PRO A 408 -13.37 -2.19 -10.79
CA PRO A 408 -13.42 -2.78 -9.44
C PRO A 408 -12.59 -4.08 -9.34
N MET A 409 -12.47 -4.85 -10.42
CA MET A 409 -11.58 -6.02 -10.44
C MET A 409 -10.11 -5.61 -10.31
N VAL A 410 -9.68 -4.55 -11.00
CA VAL A 410 -8.32 -4.00 -10.90
C VAL A 410 -8.02 -3.54 -9.48
N THR A 411 -8.93 -2.80 -8.84
CA THR A 411 -8.75 -2.36 -7.45
C THR A 411 -8.53 -3.52 -6.50
N ALA A 412 -9.37 -4.56 -6.57
CA ALA A 412 -9.22 -5.74 -5.72
C ALA A 412 -7.93 -6.54 -6.00
N MET A 413 -7.51 -6.63 -7.26
CA MET A 413 -6.24 -7.26 -7.63
C MET A 413 -5.05 -6.46 -7.11
N MET A 414 -5.12 -5.12 -7.15
CA MET A 414 -4.09 -4.24 -6.61
C MET A 414 -3.88 -4.43 -5.12
N GLU A 415 -4.95 -4.49 -4.34
CA GLU A 415 -4.88 -4.76 -2.89
C GLU A 415 -4.28 -6.14 -2.62
N LYS A 416 -4.75 -7.16 -3.34
CA LYS A 416 -4.29 -8.55 -3.20
C LYS A 416 -2.79 -8.67 -3.50
N PHE A 417 -2.35 -8.19 -4.65
CA PHE A 417 -0.97 -8.35 -5.10
C PHE A 417 -0.01 -7.36 -4.45
N GLY A 418 -0.47 -6.16 -4.08
CA GLY A 418 0.32 -5.22 -3.28
C GLY A 418 0.68 -5.81 -1.92
N THR A 419 -0.27 -6.47 -1.26
CA THR A 419 -0.02 -7.21 0.00
C THR A 419 0.93 -8.38 -0.23
N LEU A 420 0.70 -9.19 -1.28
CA LEU A 420 1.50 -10.37 -1.58
C LEU A 420 2.98 -10.05 -1.83
N HIS A 421 3.25 -8.97 -2.57
CA HIS A 421 4.60 -8.56 -2.96
C HIS A 421 5.22 -7.53 -2.00
N ASN A 422 4.56 -7.25 -0.87
CA ASN A 422 4.94 -6.22 0.11
C ASN A 422 5.25 -4.87 -0.55
N LYS A 423 4.41 -4.48 -1.52
CA LYS A 423 4.61 -3.32 -2.37
C LYS A 423 3.42 -2.40 -2.30
N ARG A 424 3.67 -1.13 -2.01
CA ARG A 424 2.63 -0.10 -1.96
C ARG A 424 2.62 0.67 -3.26
N VAL A 425 1.46 0.72 -3.89
CA VAL A 425 1.19 1.55 -5.07
C VAL A 425 0.03 2.48 -4.74
N THR A 426 0.10 3.73 -5.18
CA THR A 426 -0.91 4.75 -4.92
C THR A 426 -2.18 4.50 -5.75
N GLY A 427 -2.03 3.96 -6.95
CA GLY A 427 -3.14 3.83 -7.90
C GLY A 427 -2.68 3.38 -9.27
N ILE A 428 -3.64 3.35 -10.20
CA ILE A 428 -3.40 3.22 -11.65
C ILE A 428 -3.77 4.54 -12.32
N THR A 429 -2.95 4.98 -13.27
CA THR A 429 -3.22 6.23 -14.00
C THR A 429 -4.49 6.12 -14.86
N ASP A 430 -5.17 7.24 -15.08
CA ASP A 430 -6.39 7.29 -15.91
C ASP A 430 -6.14 6.78 -17.34
N LYS A 431 -4.97 7.08 -17.91
CA LYS A 431 -4.56 6.61 -19.24
C LYS A 431 -4.44 5.08 -19.26
N ALA A 432 -3.85 4.50 -18.23
CA ALA A 432 -3.73 3.05 -18.08
C ALA A 432 -5.10 2.39 -17.87
N MET A 433 -5.97 2.97 -17.04
CA MET A 433 -7.34 2.45 -16.83
C MET A 433 -8.19 2.50 -18.10
N LYS A 434 -8.10 3.59 -18.88
CA LYS A 434 -8.79 3.69 -20.18
C LYS A 434 -8.32 2.59 -21.13
N ALA A 435 -7.02 2.32 -21.19
CA ALA A 435 -6.46 1.26 -22.02
C ALA A 435 -6.91 -0.15 -21.58
N LEU A 436 -6.91 -0.43 -20.26
CA LEU A 436 -7.43 -1.69 -19.72
C LEU A 436 -8.91 -1.90 -20.09
N THR A 437 -9.72 -0.85 -20.06
CA THR A 437 -11.15 -0.93 -20.37
C THR A 437 -11.40 -1.16 -21.87
N ALA A 438 -10.54 -0.64 -22.74
CA ALA A 438 -10.65 -0.75 -24.20
C ALA A 438 -10.04 -2.05 -24.77
N TYR A 439 -9.23 -2.76 -24.00
CA TYR A 439 -8.56 -3.98 -24.46
C TYR A 439 -9.55 -5.15 -24.64
N GLN A 440 -9.28 -6.04 -25.60
CA GLN A 440 -10.19 -7.14 -25.97
C GLN A 440 -10.13 -8.35 -25.03
N TRP A 441 -9.09 -8.46 -24.22
CA TRP A 441 -8.90 -9.51 -23.20
C TRP A 441 -9.05 -10.95 -23.71
N PRO A 442 -8.23 -11.42 -24.67
CA PRO A 442 -8.28 -12.79 -25.17
C PRO A 442 -8.04 -13.85 -24.06
N GLY A 443 -7.27 -13.53 -23.02
CA GLY A 443 -7.08 -14.38 -21.84
C GLY A 443 -7.97 -14.01 -20.64
N ASN A 444 -8.96 -13.13 -20.85
CA ASN A 444 -9.97 -12.73 -19.87
C ASN A 444 -9.36 -12.33 -18.50
N VAL A 445 -9.94 -12.80 -17.39
CA VAL A 445 -9.54 -12.43 -16.03
C VAL A 445 -8.14 -12.91 -15.71
N ARG A 446 -7.72 -14.07 -16.24
CA ARG A 446 -6.38 -14.62 -16.01
C ARG A 446 -5.29 -13.73 -16.62
N GLU A 447 -5.54 -13.18 -17.80
CA GLU A 447 -4.63 -12.22 -18.42
C GLU A 447 -4.61 -10.89 -17.65
N LEU A 448 -5.77 -10.39 -17.23
CA LEU A 448 -5.87 -9.19 -16.40
C LEU A 448 -5.08 -9.34 -15.09
N GLU A 449 -5.26 -10.46 -14.37
CA GLU A 449 -4.53 -10.74 -13.12
C GLU A 449 -3.01 -10.67 -13.35
N ASN A 450 -2.50 -11.36 -14.38
CA ASN A 450 -1.08 -11.36 -14.71
C ASN A 450 -0.55 -9.98 -15.11
N MET A 451 -1.37 -9.16 -15.77
CA MET A 451 -0.99 -7.82 -16.22
C MET A 451 -0.91 -6.85 -15.04
N ILE A 452 -1.90 -6.89 -14.13
CA ILE A 452 -1.91 -6.05 -12.92
C ILE A 452 -0.80 -6.46 -11.95
N GLU A 453 -0.57 -7.77 -11.74
CA GLU A 453 0.53 -8.25 -10.90
C GLU A 453 1.88 -7.75 -11.42
N ARG A 454 2.12 -7.83 -12.73
CA ARG A 454 3.32 -7.27 -13.37
C ARG A 454 3.42 -5.76 -13.18
N GLY A 455 2.33 -5.02 -13.38
CA GLY A 455 2.29 -3.56 -13.19
C GLY A 455 2.72 -3.18 -11.76
N ILE A 456 2.23 -3.91 -10.76
CA ILE A 456 2.64 -3.71 -9.37
C ILE A 456 4.14 -3.99 -9.20
N ILE A 457 4.66 -5.10 -9.73
CA ILE A 457 6.09 -5.45 -9.64
C ILE A 457 6.98 -4.38 -10.31
N LEU A 458 6.52 -3.71 -11.37
CA LEU A 458 7.29 -2.71 -12.10
C LEU A 458 7.17 -1.28 -11.54
N ALA A 459 6.03 -0.91 -10.94
CA ALA A 459 5.79 0.44 -10.45
C ALA A 459 6.77 0.88 -9.34
N PRO A 460 7.09 2.16 -9.17
CA PRO A 460 7.90 2.60 -8.03
C PRO A 460 7.13 2.46 -6.70
N GLN A 461 7.87 2.36 -5.58
CA GLN A 461 7.27 2.33 -4.24
C GLN A 461 6.50 3.64 -3.99
N ASP A 462 5.26 3.52 -3.51
CA ASP A 462 4.30 4.62 -3.33
C ASP A 462 3.97 5.39 -4.62
N GLY A 463 4.27 4.79 -5.79
CA GLY A 463 4.04 5.36 -7.12
C GLY A 463 2.74 4.92 -7.78
N TRP A 464 2.51 5.41 -9.00
CA TRP A 464 1.37 5.04 -9.84
C TRP A 464 1.75 3.95 -10.86
N ILE A 465 0.80 3.09 -11.20
CA ILE A 465 0.94 2.16 -12.31
C ILE A 465 0.65 2.90 -13.62
N GLU A 466 1.66 2.94 -14.48
CA GLU A 466 1.63 3.65 -15.76
C GLU A 466 1.31 2.71 -16.92
N LEU A 467 0.96 3.30 -18.07
CA LEU A 467 0.50 2.55 -19.24
C LEU A 467 1.57 1.62 -19.81
N ASP A 468 2.81 2.10 -19.88
CA ASP A 468 3.98 1.40 -20.41
C ASP A 468 4.33 0.14 -19.60
N GLN A 469 4.08 0.17 -18.29
CA GLN A 469 4.28 -0.96 -17.37
C GLN A 469 3.27 -2.10 -17.61
N LEU A 470 2.05 -1.76 -18.06
CA LEU A 470 1.00 -2.74 -18.36
C LEU A 470 1.08 -3.24 -19.80
N PHE A 471 1.32 -2.32 -20.74
CA PHE A 471 1.34 -2.57 -22.17
C PHE A 471 2.64 -2.09 -22.83
N PRO A 472 3.78 -2.77 -22.59
CA PRO A 472 5.08 -2.37 -23.13
C PRO A 472 5.14 -2.36 -24.67
N SER A 473 4.24 -3.09 -25.33
CA SER A 473 4.17 -3.22 -26.80
C SER A 473 3.07 -2.37 -27.44
N LEU A 474 2.17 -1.77 -26.66
CA LEU A 474 1.22 -0.79 -27.18
C LEU A 474 1.85 0.58 -27.02
N ASN A 475 2.50 1.05 -28.08
CA ASN A 475 2.45 2.48 -28.36
C ASN A 475 0.96 2.79 -28.43
N ALA A 476 0.42 3.46 -27.41
CA ALA A 476 -0.98 3.87 -27.42
C ALA A 476 -1.26 4.44 -28.81
N PRO A 477 -2.36 4.06 -29.49
CA PRO A 477 -2.82 4.89 -30.58
C PRO A 477 -3.00 6.26 -29.94
N ASP A 478 -2.11 7.18 -30.29
CA ASP A 478 -2.24 8.59 -29.97
C ASP A 478 -3.49 8.98 -30.76
N GLU A 479 -4.67 8.80 -30.16
CA GLU A 479 -5.93 9.28 -30.67
C GLU A 479 -5.73 10.78 -30.84
N MET A 480 -5.32 11.20 -32.05
CA MET A 480 -5.06 12.57 -32.51
C MET A 480 -4.99 13.55 -31.35
N ALA A 481 -3.89 13.51 -30.59
CA ALA A 481 -3.74 14.40 -29.46
C ALA A 481 -3.51 15.81 -30.01
N ALA A 482 -4.60 16.58 -30.12
CA ALA A 482 -4.50 18.02 -30.32
C ALA A 482 -3.86 18.60 -29.07
N SER A 483 -2.66 19.18 -29.20
CA SER A 483 -2.02 19.95 -28.14
C SER A 483 -2.37 21.43 -28.29
N ILE A 484 -2.46 22.13 -27.18
CA ILE A 484 -2.62 23.58 -27.19
C ILE A 484 -1.24 24.20 -27.42
N SER A 485 -1.10 25.00 -28.48
CA SER A 485 0.11 25.76 -28.77
C SER A 485 0.32 26.89 -27.75
N ASP A 486 1.51 27.49 -27.72
CA ASP A 486 1.79 28.68 -26.89
C ASP A 486 0.89 29.89 -27.24
N SER A 487 0.23 29.87 -28.40
CA SER A 487 -0.77 30.86 -28.82
C SER A 487 -2.21 30.50 -28.43
N GLY A 488 -2.43 29.37 -27.74
CA GLY A 488 -3.74 28.93 -27.28
C GLY A 488 -4.59 28.24 -28.35
N SER A 489 -4.04 27.89 -29.52
CA SER A 489 -4.75 27.17 -30.57
C SER A 489 -4.56 25.66 -30.47
N LEU A 490 -5.56 24.88 -30.88
CA LEU A 490 -5.47 23.43 -30.98
C LEU A 490 -4.66 23.06 -32.24
N GLU A 491 -3.50 22.43 -32.04
CA GLU A 491 -2.62 21.93 -33.11
C GLU A 491 -2.48 20.41 -33.02
N GLU A 492 -2.48 19.73 -34.17
CA GLU A 492 -2.17 18.30 -34.22
C GLU A 492 -0.70 18.07 -33.85
N LYS A 493 -0.47 17.31 -32.78
CA LYS A 493 0.87 16.99 -32.29
C LYS A 493 1.62 16.14 -33.32
N ARG A 494 2.49 16.77 -34.11
CA ARG A 494 3.48 16.04 -34.92
C ARG A 494 4.62 15.57 -33.98
N PRO A 495 5.15 14.35 -34.14
CA PRO A 495 6.21 13.85 -33.28
C PRO A 495 7.44 14.80 -33.31
N PRO A 496 8.01 15.20 -32.16
CA PRO A 496 9.08 16.19 -32.09
C PRO A 496 10.34 15.78 -32.86
N GLU A 497 10.58 14.48 -33.03
CA GLU A 497 11.72 13.96 -33.79
C GLU A 497 11.71 14.41 -35.26
N GLN A 498 10.54 14.57 -35.88
CA GLN A 498 10.46 14.95 -37.30
C GLN A 498 10.68 16.45 -37.53
N ALA A 499 10.27 17.31 -36.59
CA ALA A 499 10.48 18.75 -36.68
C ALA A 499 11.96 19.13 -36.47
N HIS A 500 12.60 18.55 -35.44
CA HIS A 500 14.01 18.83 -35.14
C HIS A 500 14.98 18.32 -36.21
N LEU A 501 14.67 17.21 -36.90
CA LEU A 501 15.48 16.69 -38.00
C LEU A 501 15.44 17.62 -39.22
N CYS A 502 14.27 18.16 -39.57
CA CYS A 502 14.14 19.09 -40.68
C CYS A 502 14.84 20.42 -40.40
N ASP A 503 14.69 20.96 -39.18
CA ASP A 503 15.37 22.21 -38.80
C ASP A 503 16.89 22.02 -38.71
N ALA A 504 17.36 20.91 -38.14
CA ALA A 504 18.79 20.59 -38.11
C ALA A 504 19.36 20.40 -39.52
N PHE A 505 18.63 19.70 -40.41
CA PHE A 505 19.04 19.53 -41.80
C PHE A 505 19.16 20.88 -42.52
N LEU A 506 18.15 21.73 -42.44
CA LEU A 506 18.16 23.05 -43.08
C LEU A 506 19.26 23.96 -42.51
N ALA A 507 19.60 23.81 -41.22
CA ALA A 507 20.68 24.54 -40.57
C ALA A 507 22.08 24.10 -41.03
N THR A 508 22.28 22.87 -41.53
CA THR A 508 23.57 22.42 -42.06
C THR A 508 23.94 23.06 -43.40
N GLY A 509 22.96 23.58 -44.15
CA GLY A 509 23.17 24.19 -45.47
C GLY A 509 23.54 23.20 -46.58
N LEU A 510 23.52 21.89 -46.30
CA LEU A 510 23.78 20.84 -47.28
C LEU A 510 22.59 20.69 -48.23
N SER A 511 22.88 20.40 -49.50
CA SER A 511 21.85 20.05 -50.47
C SER A 511 21.30 18.64 -50.20
N LEU A 512 20.07 18.40 -50.67
CA LEU A 512 19.44 17.08 -50.56
C LEU A 512 20.27 15.96 -51.20
N ASP A 513 20.96 16.24 -52.32
CA ASP A 513 21.80 15.25 -53.00
C ASP A 513 23.08 14.91 -52.21
N GLU A 514 23.65 15.88 -51.50
CA GLU A 514 24.84 15.66 -50.64
C GLU A 514 24.48 14.78 -49.44
N VAL A 515 23.36 15.07 -48.78
CA VAL A 515 22.91 14.25 -47.64
C VAL A 515 22.45 12.87 -48.09
N GLU A 516 21.78 12.77 -49.23
CA GLU A 516 21.49 11.47 -49.84
C GLU A 516 22.78 10.66 -50.05
N THR A 517 23.83 11.29 -50.59
CA THR A 517 25.13 10.62 -50.81
C THR A 517 25.80 10.20 -49.51
N MET A 518 25.78 11.05 -48.49
CA MET A 518 26.33 10.72 -47.17
C MET A 518 25.60 9.53 -46.53
N LEU A 519 24.26 9.54 -46.56
CA LEU A 519 23.44 8.46 -46.00
C LEU A 519 23.64 7.13 -46.74
N LEU A 520 23.73 7.19 -48.08
CA LEU A 520 24.01 6.01 -48.90
C LEU A 520 25.39 5.42 -48.58
N THR A 521 26.41 6.26 -48.41
CA THR A 521 27.79 5.83 -48.13
C THR A 521 27.90 5.26 -46.71
N GLU A 522 27.37 5.97 -45.72
CA GLU A 522 27.34 5.53 -44.31
C GLU A 522 26.60 4.19 -44.15
N ALA A 523 25.46 4.01 -44.81
CA ALA A 523 24.71 2.75 -44.74
C ALA A 523 25.49 1.57 -45.33
N VAL A 524 26.28 1.81 -46.38
CA VAL A 524 27.16 0.78 -46.98
C VAL A 524 28.33 0.46 -46.07
N GLU A 525 28.95 1.46 -45.45
CA GLU A 525 30.04 1.28 -44.48
C GLU A 525 29.57 0.51 -43.24
N ARG A 526 28.45 0.91 -42.64
CA ARG A 526 27.85 0.20 -41.48
C ARG A 526 27.44 -1.23 -41.81
N SER A 527 27.06 -1.47 -43.06
CA SER A 527 26.75 -2.82 -43.55
C SER A 527 27.99 -3.59 -44.02
N SER A 528 29.19 -3.07 -43.76
CA SER A 528 30.48 -3.68 -44.15
C SER A 528 30.53 -4.06 -45.64
N GLY A 529 29.99 -3.20 -46.52
CA GLY A 529 29.94 -3.43 -47.96
C GLY A 529 28.79 -4.30 -48.46
N ASN A 530 27.90 -4.80 -47.57
CA ASN A 530 26.74 -5.58 -47.98
C ASN A 530 25.60 -4.69 -48.52
N LEU A 531 25.54 -4.54 -49.84
CA LEU A 531 24.53 -3.72 -50.53
C LEU A 531 23.08 -4.15 -50.25
N ALA A 532 22.81 -5.43 -49.98
CA ALA A 532 21.46 -5.89 -49.62
C ALA A 532 21.10 -5.60 -48.15
N GLY A 533 22.12 -5.50 -47.28
CA GLY A 533 21.98 -5.03 -45.90
C GLY A 533 21.74 -3.52 -45.85
N ALA A 534 22.57 -2.75 -46.56
CA ALA A 534 22.47 -1.30 -46.65
C ALA A 534 21.14 -0.84 -47.24
N ALA A 535 20.66 -1.51 -48.31
CA ALA A 535 19.38 -1.18 -48.92
C ALA A 535 18.20 -1.42 -47.95
N ARG A 536 18.22 -2.51 -47.18
CA ARG A 536 17.22 -2.77 -46.13
C ARG A 536 17.27 -1.73 -45.02
N MET A 537 18.47 -1.32 -44.60
CA MET A 537 18.66 -0.28 -43.58
C MET A 537 18.07 1.06 -44.01
N LEU A 538 18.13 1.38 -45.31
CA LEU A 538 17.57 2.58 -45.90
C LEU A 538 16.14 2.41 -46.46
N GLY A 539 15.50 1.27 -46.23
CA GLY A 539 14.12 1.01 -46.66
C GLY A 539 13.91 0.95 -48.18
N MET A 540 14.95 0.64 -48.97
CA MET A 540 14.88 0.54 -50.44
C MET A 540 15.37 -0.82 -50.96
N THR A 541 15.17 -1.08 -52.24
CA THR A 541 15.64 -2.33 -52.87
C THR A 541 17.11 -2.24 -53.29
N ARG A 542 17.82 -3.38 -53.32
CA ARG A 542 19.23 -3.44 -53.74
C ARG A 542 19.49 -2.80 -55.13
N PRO A 543 18.65 -3.00 -56.17
CA PRO A 543 18.82 -2.33 -57.46
C PRO A 543 18.70 -0.80 -57.36
N GLN A 544 17.74 -0.30 -56.57
CA GLN A 544 17.56 1.15 -56.36
C GLN A 544 18.78 1.77 -55.67
N LEU A 545 19.32 1.11 -54.64
CA LEU A 545 20.54 1.55 -53.95
C LEU A 545 21.73 1.61 -54.93
N THR A 546 21.92 0.55 -55.72
CA THR A 546 23.03 0.45 -56.67
C THR A 546 22.93 1.51 -57.77
N TYR A 547 21.72 1.80 -58.24
CA TYR A 547 21.46 2.86 -59.23
C TYR A 547 21.79 4.24 -58.67
N ARG A 548 21.34 4.56 -57.45
CA ARG A 548 21.60 5.86 -56.82
C ARG A 548 23.07 6.07 -56.46
N LEU A 549 23.77 5.03 -56.00
CA LEU A 549 25.23 5.07 -55.76
C LEU A 549 26.02 5.37 -57.04
N LYS A 550 25.65 4.75 -58.18
CA LYS A 550 26.30 5.05 -59.48
C LYS A 550 26.01 6.47 -59.96
N ARG A 551 24.74 6.91 -59.85
CA ARG A 551 24.33 8.27 -60.23
C ARG A 551 25.13 9.34 -59.48
N ASN A 552 25.39 9.12 -58.19
CA ASN A 552 26.13 10.09 -57.37
C ASN A 552 27.65 10.02 -57.59
N GLN A 553 28.19 8.89 -58.06
CA GLN A 553 29.59 8.80 -58.51
C GLN A 553 29.82 9.54 -59.83
N ASP A 554 28.88 9.47 -60.77
CA ASP A 554 28.97 10.16 -62.07
C ASP A 554 28.81 11.69 -61.93
N ALA A 555 28.14 12.17 -60.88
CA ALA A 555 27.95 13.60 -60.60
C ALA A 555 29.19 14.30 -59.98
N ASN A 556 30.17 13.53 -59.47
CA ASN A 556 31.36 14.04 -58.76
C ASN A 556 32.65 14.05 -59.61
N LEU A 557 32.55 13.80 -60.92
CA LEU A 557 33.65 13.98 -61.87
C LEU A 557 33.67 15.45 -62.35
N PRO A 558 34.83 16.15 -62.32
CA PRO A 558 34.91 17.52 -62.84
C PRO A 558 34.58 17.51 -64.33
N LYS A 559 33.65 18.38 -64.74
CA LYS A 559 33.43 18.68 -66.17
C LYS A 559 34.67 19.42 -66.67
N GLU A 560 35.38 18.82 -67.63
CA GLU A 560 36.43 19.47 -68.41
C GLU A 560 35.91 20.69 -69.19
#